data_AF-A0A7G8V9N7-F1
#
_entry.id   AF-A0A7G8V9N7-F1
#
_cell.length_a   1.000
_cell.length_b   1.000
_cell.length_c   1.000
_cell.angle_alpha   90.00
_cell.angle_beta   90.00
_cell.angle_gamma   90.00
#
_symmetry.space_group_name_H-M   'P 1'
#
loop_
_entity.id
_entity.type
_entity.pdbx_description
1 polymer ?
#
loop_
_entity_poly.entity_id
_entity_poly.type
_entity_poly.pdbx_seq_one_letter_code
_entity_poly.pdbx_strand_id
1 'polypeptide(L)'
;MKKTISLIAMAALCLFLTIKVIAQTQLKQPNPTFKPVKIGDRIPDITLTNIYNYKTTKTNLSDFKVKLIILDFWATWCTSCLSNFPKMEELQKQYGEEVQFLKVTYQPKVEVISFLEKLHKEKPSAIPVITDDKSLHELFPHIYLPHYVWLDQTGKVIAATNADQITSANIDQFLSNDNTGNMRTKVDLDASKPLFIQNDLLQNNELKHYSIFLKGSYDGLGSGVNRTVNKAGKQTGLAITNRPLLSIYNLIVSGLFKQRGQTFNKTRSLILVKDPAAITYKKGAGQTNSYTYACNASGLDSAGLYQYIFDELNRYSDYRGSIEKQKVKCLVLRRTSKADKIKTSGGTPENLLFTHPDSKLINYPLSYLLMRISELPFITVPLVDETGYQSPVDLQIHKGADLAALQKSLKLYDLELSEQVRALDLFVLRDKN
;
A
#
# COMPACT_ATOMS: atom_id res chain seq x y z
N MET A 1 45.48 -57.12 -16.16
CA MET A 1 45.26 -55.73 -16.62
C MET A 1 43.91 -55.13 -16.22
N LYS A 2 42.81 -55.89 -16.08
CA LYS A 2 41.50 -55.32 -15.68
C LYS A 2 41.37 -54.90 -14.20
N LYS A 3 42.14 -55.50 -13.27
CA LYS A 3 42.07 -55.18 -11.83
C LYS A 3 42.83 -53.92 -11.43
N THR A 4 43.92 -53.58 -12.13
CA THR A 4 44.75 -52.39 -11.83
C THR A 4 44.12 -51.08 -12.32
N ILE A 5 43.32 -51.11 -13.40
CA ILE A 5 42.63 -49.92 -13.93
C ILE A 5 41.47 -49.49 -12.99
N SER A 6 40.82 -50.44 -12.31
CA SER A 6 39.70 -50.14 -11.41
C SER A 6 40.12 -49.47 -10.09
N LEU A 7 41.35 -49.74 -9.60
CA LEU A 7 41.86 -49.12 -8.37
C LEU A 7 42.33 -47.67 -8.60
N ILE A 8 42.89 -47.37 -9.78
CA ILE A 8 43.34 -46.01 -10.13
C ILE A 8 42.12 -45.09 -10.39
N ALA A 9 41.05 -45.61 -11.01
CA ALA A 9 39.81 -44.86 -11.19
C ALA A 9 39.10 -44.54 -9.87
N MET A 10 39.17 -45.43 -8.88
CA MET A 10 38.53 -45.23 -7.57
C MET A 10 39.33 -44.27 -6.66
N ALA A 11 40.67 -44.29 -6.73
CA ALA A 11 41.51 -43.32 -6.03
C ALA A 11 41.39 -41.89 -6.59
N ALA A 12 41.26 -41.75 -7.92
CA ALA A 12 41.01 -40.44 -8.54
C ALA A 12 39.62 -39.89 -8.20
N LEU A 13 38.59 -40.74 -8.13
CA LEU A 13 37.24 -40.32 -7.75
C LEU A 13 37.16 -39.82 -6.30
N CYS A 14 37.89 -40.46 -5.37
CA CYS A 14 37.99 -40.02 -3.98
C CYS A 14 38.76 -38.69 -3.83
N LEU A 15 39.78 -38.43 -4.65
CA LEU A 15 40.53 -37.18 -4.61
C LEU A 15 39.74 -35.99 -5.20
N PHE A 16 38.86 -36.24 -6.18
CA PHE A 16 37.94 -35.22 -6.71
C PHE A 16 36.76 -34.94 -5.78
N LEU A 17 36.36 -35.90 -4.94
CA LEU A 17 35.32 -35.71 -3.93
C LEU A 17 35.81 -34.94 -2.69
N THR A 18 37.08 -35.05 -2.31
CA THR A 18 37.63 -34.28 -1.19
C THR A 18 37.93 -32.82 -1.54
N ILE A 19 38.30 -32.51 -2.79
CA ILE A 19 38.55 -31.12 -3.22
C ILE A 19 37.25 -30.30 -3.35
N LYS A 20 36.11 -30.93 -3.71
CA LYS A 20 34.82 -30.22 -3.79
C LYS A 20 34.19 -29.91 -2.42
N VAL A 21 34.56 -30.63 -1.36
CA VAL A 21 34.04 -30.40 -0.01
C VAL A 21 34.76 -29.22 0.68
N ILE A 22 35.96 -28.84 0.24
CA ILE A 22 36.73 -27.72 0.83
C ILE A 22 36.37 -26.36 0.19
N ALA A 23 35.61 -26.34 -0.93
CA ALA A 23 35.28 -25.10 -1.66
C ALA A 23 33.90 -24.50 -1.33
N GLN A 24 33.16 -25.01 -0.34
CA GLN A 24 31.82 -24.51 0.05
C GLN A 24 31.67 -24.09 1.51
N THR A 25 32.77 -23.88 2.24
CA THR A 25 32.76 -23.06 3.45
C THR A 25 33.19 -21.63 3.10
N GLN A 26 32.43 -20.97 2.22
CA GLN A 26 32.22 -19.55 2.46
C GLN A 26 31.56 -19.47 3.83
N LEU A 27 32.32 -19.03 4.84
CA LEU A 27 31.78 -18.61 6.12
C LEU A 27 30.66 -17.62 5.81
N LYS A 28 29.43 -18.11 5.77
CA LYS A 28 28.22 -17.31 5.81
C LYS A 28 28.29 -16.68 7.20
N GLN A 29 28.95 -15.53 7.28
CA GLN A 29 28.97 -14.69 8.47
C GLN A 29 27.52 -14.65 8.96
N PRO A 30 27.21 -15.11 10.17
CA PRO A 30 25.86 -14.95 10.68
C PRO A 30 25.58 -13.45 10.58
N ASN A 31 24.54 -13.08 9.82
CA ASN A 31 24.05 -11.71 9.85
C ASN A 31 23.88 -11.38 11.34
N PRO A 32 24.52 -10.34 11.87
CA PRO A 32 24.30 -9.97 13.26
C PRO A 32 22.81 -9.65 13.37
N THR A 33 22.05 -10.55 13.98
CA THR A 33 20.64 -10.33 14.31
C THR A 33 20.63 -9.29 15.41
N PHE A 34 20.43 -8.03 15.04
CA PHE A 34 20.33 -6.97 16.03
C PHE A 34 19.04 -7.17 16.84
N LYS A 35 19.13 -6.98 18.16
CA LYS A 35 17.94 -6.95 19.01
C LYS A 35 17.29 -5.58 18.86
N PRO A 36 15.95 -5.50 18.76
CA PRO A 36 15.23 -4.22 18.78
C PRO A 36 15.62 -3.38 20.00
N VAL A 37 15.88 -2.11 19.77
CA VAL A 37 16.24 -1.15 20.82
C VAL A 37 15.06 -0.26 21.18
N LYS A 38 15.06 0.26 22.41
CA LYS A 38 14.04 1.16 22.94
C LYS A 38 14.62 2.55 23.16
N ILE A 39 13.73 3.53 23.34
CA ILE A 39 14.11 4.88 23.78
C ILE A 39 14.89 4.75 25.10
N GLY A 40 16.04 5.41 25.16
CA GLY A 40 16.99 5.38 26.27
C GLY A 40 18.16 4.42 26.06
N ASP A 41 18.02 3.40 25.21
CA ASP A 41 19.10 2.45 24.92
C ASP A 41 20.20 3.10 24.08
N ARG A 42 21.42 2.56 24.17
CA ARG A 42 22.51 2.86 23.23
C ARG A 42 22.60 1.78 22.18
N ILE A 43 22.68 2.19 20.92
CA ILE A 43 22.89 1.24 19.82
C ILE A 43 24.37 0.90 19.66
N PRO A 44 24.71 -0.31 19.19
CA PRO A 44 26.06 -0.59 18.74
C PRO A 44 26.44 0.33 17.58
N ASP A 45 27.73 0.61 17.39
CA ASP A 45 28.16 1.37 16.21
C ASP A 45 27.88 0.56 14.94
N ILE A 46 27.12 1.15 14.03
CA ILE A 46 26.64 0.49 12.82
C ILE A 46 27.46 0.96 11.63
N THR A 47 28.04 0.01 10.90
CA THR A 47 28.61 0.27 9.58
C THR A 47 27.49 0.41 8.55
N LEU A 48 27.26 1.62 8.08
CA LEU A 48 26.38 1.93 6.96
C LEU A 48 27.05 1.55 5.64
N THR A 49 26.33 0.89 4.75
CA THR A 49 26.78 0.49 3.41
C THR A 49 25.81 0.99 2.34
N ASN A 50 26.21 0.91 1.06
CA ASN A 50 25.39 1.34 -0.08
C ASN A 50 24.90 2.79 0.00
N ILE A 51 25.71 3.67 0.60
CA ILE A 51 25.35 5.07 0.77
C ILE A 51 25.43 5.78 -0.59
N TYR A 52 24.37 6.51 -0.92
CA TYR A 52 24.24 7.37 -2.08
C TYR A 52 24.16 8.84 -1.62
N ASN A 53 24.57 9.79 -2.48
CA ASN A 53 24.69 11.22 -2.16
C ASN A 53 25.53 11.50 -0.90
N TYR A 54 26.65 10.79 -0.76
CA TYR A 54 27.63 11.02 0.29
C TYR A 54 29.06 10.79 -0.23
N LYS A 55 30.05 11.34 0.47
CA LYS A 55 31.47 11.29 0.09
C LYS A 55 32.03 9.87 -0.02
N THR A 56 31.44 8.91 0.70
CA THR A 56 31.79 7.49 0.64
C THR A 56 30.54 6.64 0.52
N THR A 57 30.68 5.42 -0.02
CA THR A 57 29.59 4.44 -0.12
C THR A 57 29.45 3.58 1.15
N LYS A 58 30.35 3.79 2.12
CA LYS A 58 30.43 3.08 3.40
C LYS A 58 31.04 3.98 4.47
N THR A 59 30.45 4.01 5.66
CA THR A 59 30.96 4.72 6.84
C THR A 59 30.35 4.11 8.10
N ASN A 60 30.97 4.29 9.26
CA ASN A 60 30.31 3.99 10.53
C ASN A 60 29.40 5.14 10.96
N LEU A 61 28.35 4.84 11.70
CA LEU A 61 27.44 5.86 12.22
C LEU A 61 28.17 6.81 13.17
N SER A 62 29.14 6.31 13.94
CA SER A 62 30.01 7.12 14.80
C SER A 62 30.95 8.07 14.05
N ASP A 63 31.11 7.93 12.73
CA ASP A 63 31.94 8.85 11.92
C ASP A 63 31.26 10.20 11.69
N PHE A 64 29.94 10.28 11.86
CA PHE A 64 29.21 11.55 11.84
C PHE A 64 29.48 12.29 13.16
N LYS A 65 30.38 13.28 13.10
CA LYS A 65 30.79 14.10 14.27
C LYS A 65 29.81 15.25 14.50
N VAL A 66 28.56 14.90 14.74
CA VAL A 66 27.43 15.82 14.95
C VAL A 66 26.77 15.55 16.30
N LYS A 67 26.01 16.53 16.83
CA LYS A 67 25.31 16.39 18.11
C LYS A 67 24.10 15.46 18.01
N LEU A 68 23.44 15.45 16.86
CA LEU A 68 22.21 14.73 16.61
C LEU A 68 22.24 14.04 15.23
N ILE A 69 21.81 12.78 15.19
CA ILE A 69 21.54 12.06 13.94
C ILE A 69 20.04 11.75 13.89
N ILE A 70 19.39 12.10 12.78
CA ILE A 70 17.99 11.76 12.53
C ILE A 70 17.93 10.76 11.38
N LEU A 71 17.52 9.53 11.70
CA LEU A 71 17.24 8.50 10.71
C LEU A 71 15.81 8.68 10.18
N ASP A 72 15.65 8.90 8.88
CA ASP A 72 14.38 9.01 8.15
C ASP A 72 14.12 7.73 7.38
N PHE A 73 13.33 6.81 7.95
CA PHE A 73 12.94 5.58 7.28
C PHE A 73 11.83 5.86 6.27
N TRP A 74 12.04 5.42 5.03
CA TRP A 74 11.16 5.72 3.90
C TRP A 74 11.14 4.61 2.83
N ALA A 75 10.22 4.74 1.88
CA ALA A 75 10.12 3.88 0.70
C ALA A 75 9.63 4.65 -0.53
N THR A 76 9.96 4.18 -1.74
CA THR A 76 9.59 4.80 -3.03
C THR A 76 8.07 4.91 -3.23
N TRP A 77 7.30 4.02 -2.59
CA TRP A 77 5.83 4.04 -2.60
C TRP A 77 5.22 4.91 -1.49
N CYS A 78 6.01 5.40 -0.53
CA CYS A 78 5.53 6.16 0.62
C CYS A 78 5.29 7.63 0.25
N THR A 79 4.11 7.96 -0.28
CA THR A 79 3.76 9.33 -0.70
C THR A 79 3.99 10.39 0.39
N SER A 80 3.63 10.08 1.64
CA SER A 80 3.82 10.97 2.79
C SER A 80 5.29 11.20 3.13
N CYS A 81 6.16 10.20 2.93
CA CYS A 81 7.60 10.37 3.11
C CYS A 81 8.13 11.35 2.07
N LEU A 82 7.77 11.13 0.80
CA LEU A 82 8.20 11.97 -0.32
C LEU A 82 7.74 13.41 -0.18
N SER A 83 6.53 13.66 0.33
CA SER A 83 6.04 15.02 0.58
C SER A 83 6.84 15.78 1.63
N ASN A 84 7.56 15.09 2.53
CA ASN A 84 8.39 15.72 3.55
C ASN A 84 9.82 15.98 3.09
N PHE A 85 10.28 15.40 1.98
CA PHE A 85 11.65 15.57 1.51
C PHE A 85 12.08 17.04 1.39
N PRO A 86 11.29 17.97 0.81
CA PRO A 86 11.69 19.38 0.73
C PRO A 86 11.97 20.02 2.09
N LYS A 87 11.14 19.72 3.10
CA LYS A 87 11.31 20.18 4.48
C LYS A 87 12.60 19.62 5.09
N MET A 88 12.87 18.35 4.85
CA MET A 88 14.10 17.70 5.33
C MET A 88 15.35 18.34 4.72
N GLU A 89 15.34 18.66 3.42
CA GLU A 89 16.47 19.35 2.78
C GLU A 89 16.70 20.74 3.38
N GLU A 90 15.63 21.48 3.68
CA GLU A 90 15.72 22.79 4.33
C GLU A 90 16.32 22.69 5.74
N LEU A 91 15.87 21.72 6.54
CA LEU A 91 16.42 21.47 7.87
C LEU A 91 17.88 20.98 7.81
N GLN A 92 18.24 20.13 6.85
CA GLN A 92 19.63 19.71 6.65
C GLN A 92 20.53 20.90 6.29
N LYS A 93 20.03 21.85 5.49
CA LYS A 93 20.75 23.09 5.16
C LYS A 93 20.90 23.99 6.38
N GLN A 94 19.87 24.09 7.21
CA GLN A 94 19.86 24.95 8.39
C GLN A 94 20.76 24.41 9.52
N TYR A 95 20.74 23.09 9.75
CA TYR A 95 21.34 22.47 10.93
C TYR A 95 22.56 21.56 10.61
N GLY A 96 23.02 21.50 9.37
CA GLY A 96 23.97 20.49 8.91
C GLY A 96 25.33 20.44 9.62
N GLU A 97 25.70 21.49 10.36
CA GLU A 97 26.91 21.51 11.19
C GLU A 97 26.73 20.74 12.51
N GLU A 98 25.50 20.68 13.04
CA GLU A 98 25.19 20.06 14.33
C GLU A 98 24.28 18.83 14.21
N VAL A 99 23.61 18.65 13.06
CA VAL A 99 22.61 17.62 12.82
C VAL A 99 22.85 16.93 11.47
N GLN A 100 22.88 15.59 11.48
CA GLN A 100 22.90 14.79 10.27
C GLN A 100 21.56 14.09 10.06
N PHE A 101 20.89 14.38 8.95
CA PHE A 101 19.76 13.57 8.50
C PHE A 101 20.28 12.43 7.63
N LEU A 102 19.70 11.24 7.78
CA LEU A 102 20.03 10.06 6.98
C LEU A 102 18.74 9.41 6.48
N LYS A 103 18.56 9.35 5.15
CA LYS A 103 17.42 8.65 4.54
C LYS A 103 17.72 7.17 4.47
N VAL A 104 16.93 6.33 5.12
CA VAL A 104 17.15 4.89 5.24
C VAL A 104 16.03 4.12 4.55
N THR A 105 16.38 3.19 3.67
CA THR A 105 15.40 2.31 3.02
C THR A 105 15.92 0.89 2.87
N TYR A 106 15.03 -0.08 3.05
CA TYR A 106 15.30 -1.50 2.81
C TYR A 106 15.36 -1.84 1.32
N GLN A 107 14.92 -0.93 0.44
CA GLN A 107 14.75 -1.19 -0.98
C GLN A 107 16.10 -1.28 -1.72
N PRO A 108 16.18 -2.09 -2.80
CA PRO A 108 17.42 -2.25 -3.56
C PRO A 108 17.92 -0.94 -4.17
N LYS A 109 19.24 -0.74 -4.12
CA LYS A 109 19.92 0.45 -4.65
C LYS A 109 19.45 0.87 -6.04
N VAL A 110 19.35 -0.08 -6.96
CA VAL A 110 18.99 0.18 -8.37
C VAL A 110 17.58 0.76 -8.48
N GLU A 111 16.63 0.24 -7.71
CA GLU A 111 15.25 0.73 -7.69
C GLU A 111 15.19 2.15 -7.11
N VAL A 112 15.87 2.37 -5.99
CA VAL A 112 15.88 3.64 -5.28
C VAL A 112 16.50 4.75 -6.12
N ILE A 113 17.68 4.51 -6.70
CA ILE A 113 18.37 5.52 -7.52
C ILE A 113 17.55 5.85 -8.77
N SER A 114 17.05 4.83 -9.48
CA SER A 114 16.20 5.02 -10.66
C SER A 114 14.93 5.83 -10.35
N PHE A 115 14.40 5.69 -9.14
CA PHE A 115 13.27 6.46 -8.66
C PHE A 115 13.67 7.92 -8.33
N LEU A 116 14.75 8.12 -7.57
CA LEU A 116 15.22 9.44 -7.16
C LEU A 116 15.64 10.31 -8.35
N GLU A 117 16.30 9.74 -9.36
CA GLU A 117 16.67 10.44 -10.59
C GLU A 117 15.45 10.95 -11.37
N LYS A 118 14.34 10.20 -11.34
CA LYS A 118 13.06 10.63 -11.94
C LYS A 118 12.37 11.69 -11.10
N LEU A 119 12.46 11.59 -9.78
CA LEU A 119 11.80 12.49 -8.85
C LEU A 119 12.49 13.86 -8.77
N HIS A 120 13.82 13.90 -8.80
CA HIS A 120 14.64 15.08 -8.51
C HIS A 120 15.45 15.55 -9.74
N LYS A 121 14.85 15.59 -10.93
CA LYS A 121 15.52 15.98 -12.18
C LYS A 121 16.31 17.30 -12.11
N GLU A 122 15.91 18.23 -11.24
CA GLU A 122 16.47 19.59 -11.18
C GLU A 122 17.31 19.89 -9.94
N LYS A 123 17.13 19.16 -8.82
CA LYS A 123 17.82 19.44 -7.55
C LYS A 123 18.14 18.15 -6.78
N PRO A 124 19.36 17.61 -6.90
CA PRO A 124 19.75 16.42 -6.14
C PRO A 124 19.77 16.71 -4.63
N SER A 125 19.26 15.75 -3.85
CA SER A 125 19.21 15.75 -2.39
C SER A 125 20.62 15.85 -1.79
N ALA A 126 20.84 16.74 -0.82
CA ALA A 126 22.08 16.84 -0.07
C ALA A 126 22.16 15.80 1.07
N ILE A 127 21.01 15.22 1.42
CA ILE A 127 20.90 14.20 2.47
C ILE A 127 21.41 12.84 1.95
N PRO A 128 22.33 12.15 2.66
CA PRO A 128 22.74 10.78 2.36
C PRO A 128 21.58 9.80 2.36
N VAL A 129 21.59 8.88 1.40
CA VAL A 129 20.58 7.82 1.27
C VAL A 129 21.24 6.45 1.44
N ILE A 130 20.83 5.70 2.43
CA ILE A 130 21.25 4.32 2.70
C ILE A 130 20.22 3.39 2.05
N THR A 131 20.67 2.56 1.11
CA THR A 131 19.83 1.55 0.42
C THR A 131 20.18 0.14 0.88
N ASP A 132 19.31 -0.82 0.59
CA ASP A 132 19.48 -2.23 0.97
C ASP A 132 19.72 -2.41 2.49
N ASP A 133 19.23 -1.47 3.31
CA ASP A 133 19.46 -1.50 4.75
C ASP A 133 18.72 -2.68 5.39
N LYS A 134 19.39 -3.31 6.35
CA LYS A 134 18.82 -4.35 7.22
C LYS A 134 19.10 -4.05 8.67
N SER A 135 20.32 -3.62 8.98
CA SER A 135 20.78 -3.38 10.34
C SER A 135 19.93 -2.33 11.08
N LEU A 136 19.63 -1.19 10.44
CA LEU A 136 18.82 -0.16 11.08
C LEU A 136 17.35 -0.59 11.15
N HIS A 137 16.81 -1.27 10.15
CA HIS A 137 15.45 -1.85 10.22
C HIS A 137 15.30 -2.92 11.31
N GLU A 138 16.34 -3.72 11.59
CA GLU A 138 16.34 -4.70 12.69
C GLU A 138 16.42 -4.02 14.07
N LEU A 139 17.23 -2.98 14.21
CA LEU A 139 17.33 -2.18 15.44
C LEU A 139 16.04 -1.43 15.74
N PHE A 140 15.40 -0.88 14.71
CA PHE A 140 14.24 0.00 14.81
C PHE A 140 13.04 -0.57 14.06
N PRO A 141 12.45 -1.70 14.54
CA PRO A 141 11.30 -2.30 13.87
C PRO A 141 10.10 -1.34 13.90
N HIS A 142 9.49 -1.14 12.74
CA HIS A 142 8.31 -0.30 12.54
C HIS A 142 7.37 -0.95 11.53
N ILE A 143 6.06 -0.70 11.68
CA ILE A 143 5.02 -1.27 10.82
C ILE A 143 4.68 -0.30 9.69
N TYR A 144 4.66 1.00 10.00
CA TYR A 144 4.24 2.04 9.09
C TYR A 144 5.35 3.05 8.80
N LEU A 145 5.31 3.63 7.61
CA LEU A 145 6.17 4.73 7.19
C LEU A 145 5.36 6.04 7.07
N PRO A 146 5.98 7.21 7.29
CA PRO A 146 7.39 7.40 7.69
C PRO A 146 7.67 7.00 9.14
N HIS A 147 8.92 6.73 9.46
CA HIS A 147 9.40 6.50 10.83
C HIS A 147 10.71 7.24 11.03
N TYR A 148 10.81 8.01 12.11
CA TYR A 148 12.01 8.78 12.42
C TYR A 148 12.63 8.35 13.73
N VAL A 149 13.95 8.20 13.76
CA VAL A 149 14.70 7.92 14.99
C VAL A 149 15.70 9.02 15.23
N TRP A 150 15.71 9.54 16.45
CA TRP A 150 16.61 10.60 16.91
C TRP A 150 17.69 9.95 17.78
N LEU A 151 18.95 10.10 17.38
CA LEU A 151 20.11 9.55 18.07
C LEU A 151 21.03 10.70 18.51
N ASP A 152 21.44 10.71 19.78
CA ASP A 152 22.50 11.63 20.20
C ASP A 152 23.87 11.21 19.63
N GLN A 153 24.86 12.09 19.80
CA GLN A 153 26.26 11.85 19.41
C GLN A 153 26.91 10.58 19.97
N THR A 154 26.30 9.95 20.98
CA THR A 154 26.78 8.70 21.59
C THR A 154 26.05 7.46 21.08
N GLY A 155 25.11 7.63 20.14
CA GLY A 155 24.24 6.56 19.66
C GLY A 155 23.12 6.20 20.63
N LYS A 156 22.78 7.07 21.59
CA LYS A 156 21.62 6.85 22.46
C LYS A 156 20.34 7.18 21.70
N VAL A 157 19.35 6.30 21.79
CA VAL A 157 18.02 6.52 21.21
C VAL A 157 17.25 7.52 22.06
N ILE A 158 17.00 8.71 21.50
CA ILE A 158 16.34 9.80 22.20
C ILE A 158 14.84 9.80 21.95
N ALA A 159 14.44 9.57 20.70
CA ALA A 159 13.03 9.51 20.33
C ALA A 159 12.79 8.67 19.07
N ALA A 160 11.59 8.10 18.96
CA ALA A 160 11.06 7.51 17.75
C ALA A 160 9.74 8.21 17.41
N THR A 161 9.62 8.84 16.23
CA THR A 161 8.56 9.82 15.94
C THR A 161 7.98 9.69 14.53
N ASN A 162 6.89 10.43 14.29
CA ASN A 162 6.32 10.69 12.97
C ASN A 162 6.87 12.01 12.40
N ALA A 163 6.60 12.28 11.12
CA ALA A 163 7.10 13.47 10.42
C ALA A 163 6.67 14.81 11.02
N ASP A 164 5.55 14.86 11.73
CA ASP A 164 5.05 16.08 12.40
C ASP A 164 5.99 16.55 13.51
N GLN A 165 6.81 15.66 14.07
CA GLN A 165 7.78 16.00 15.11
C GLN A 165 9.12 16.48 14.55
N ILE A 166 9.38 16.36 13.25
CA ILE A 166 10.61 16.87 12.63
C ILE A 166 10.44 18.37 12.36
N THR A 167 10.71 19.20 13.37
CA THR A 167 10.54 20.67 13.32
C THR A 167 11.79 21.37 13.84
N SER A 168 12.04 22.60 13.37
CA SER A 168 13.12 23.45 13.88
C SER A 168 13.02 23.62 15.40
N ALA A 169 11.83 23.86 15.95
CA ALA A 169 11.63 24.01 17.39
C ALA A 169 12.06 22.77 18.21
N ASN A 170 11.75 21.56 17.74
CA ASN A 170 12.17 20.34 18.43
C ASN A 170 13.68 20.09 18.29
N ILE A 171 14.27 20.43 17.14
CA ILE A 171 15.72 20.34 16.92
C ILE A 171 16.45 21.34 17.82
N ASP A 172 16.03 22.61 17.81
CA ASP A 172 16.57 23.67 18.66
C ASP A 172 16.50 23.30 20.14
N GLN A 173 15.35 22.74 20.56
CA GLN A 173 15.19 22.27 21.93
C GLN A 173 16.22 21.20 22.27
N PHE A 174 16.36 20.16 21.44
CA PHE A 174 17.36 19.12 21.65
C PHE A 174 18.79 19.70 21.70
N LEU A 175 19.16 20.54 20.73
CA LEU A 175 20.50 21.14 20.66
C LEU A 175 20.82 22.06 21.86
N SER A 176 19.79 22.62 22.51
CA SER A 176 19.95 23.54 23.64
C SER A 176 20.20 22.84 24.98
N ASN A 177 19.60 21.67 25.22
CA ASN A 177 19.58 21.06 26.56
C ASN A 177 19.46 19.52 26.56
N ASP A 178 19.75 18.87 25.43
CA ASP A 178 19.65 17.41 25.24
C ASP A 178 18.26 16.83 25.58
N ASN A 179 17.21 17.66 25.53
CA ASN A 179 15.84 17.29 25.86
C ASN A 179 14.95 17.34 24.62
N THR A 180 14.07 16.35 24.50
CA THR A 180 13.06 16.27 23.42
C THR A 180 11.71 16.84 23.82
N GLY A 181 11.62 17.44 25.01
CA GLY A 181 10.41 18.06 25.52
C GLY A 181 9.24 17.09 25.55
N ASN A 182 8.11 17.54 25.02
CA ASN A 182 6.89 16.74 24.89
C ASN A 182 6.74 16.12 23.50
N MET A 183 7.85 15.80 22.82
CA MET A 183 7.79 15.13 21.52
C MET A 183 6.99 13.85 21.63
N ARG A 184 6.01 13.72 20.74
CA ARG A 184 5.14 12.55 20.73
C ARG A 184 5.87 11.36 20.12
N THR A 185 6.05 10.31 20.91
CA THR A 185 6.55 9.03 20.42
C THR A 185 5.55 8.38 19.48
N LYS A 186 6.04 7.85 18.35
CA LYS A 186 5.25 7.05 17.41
C LYS A 186 4.95 5.70 18.03
N VAL A 187 3.68 5.30 18.01
CA VAL A 187 3.21 3.99 18.45
C VAL A 187 2.55 3.31 17.27
N ASP A 188 3.15 2.26 16.71
CA ASP A 188 2.53 1.52 15.61
C ASP A 188 1.56 0.45 16.12
N LEU A 189 0.35 0.43 15.57
CA LEU A 189 -0.69 -0.56 15.86
C LEU A 189 -0.83 -1.52 14.68
N ASP A 190 -0.68 -2.82 14.94
CA ASP A 190 -0.84 -3.85 13.91
C ASP A 190 -2.32 -4.06 13.56
N ALA A 191 -2.75 -3.47 12.43
CA ALA A 191 -4.11 -3.60 11.93
C ALA A 191 -4.49 -4.99 11.41
N SER A 192 -3.57 -5.97 11.40
CA SER A 192 -3.91 -7.38 11.17
C SER A 192 -4.49 -8.05 12.43
N LYS A 193 -4.34 -7.41 13.59
CA LYS A 193 -4.86 -7.86 14.89
C LYS A 193 -6.05 -7.00 15.32
N PRO A 194 -6.89 -7.47 16.26
CA PRO A 194 -7.93 -6.64 16.86
C PRO A 194 -7.33 -5.35 17.43
N LEU A 195 -7.76 -4.20 16.89
CA LEU A 195 -7.20 -2.91 17.29
C LEU A 195 -7.50 -2.61 18.76
N PHE A 196 -6.56 -1.95 19.43
CA PHE A 196 -6.69 -1.52 20.84
C PHE A 196 -6.88 -2.64 21.88
N ILE A 197 -6.77 -3.91 21.48
CA ILE A 197 -6.74 -5.05 22.40
C ILE A 197 -5.29 -5.45 22.63
N GLN A 198 -4.88 -5.55 23.90
CA GLN A 198 -3.55 -6.03 24.26
C GLN A 198 -3.39 -7.51 23.91
N ASN A 199 -2.25 -7.88 23.34
CA ASN A 199 -1.98 -9.26 22.91
C ASN A 199 -2.16 -10.27 24.06
N ASP A 200 -1.80 -9.89 25.29
CA ASP A 200 -1.87 -10.78 26.46
C ASP A 200 -3.32 -11.18 26.81
N LEU A 201 -4.29 -10.30 26.55
CA LEU A 201 -5.71 -10.64 26.70
C LEU A 201 -6.11 -11.76 25.74
N LEU A 202 -5.53 -11.82 24.54
CA LEU A 202 -5.86 -12.80 23.52
C LEU A 202 -5.02 -14.09 23.60
N GLN A 203 -3.99 -14.14 24.46
CA GLN A 203 -3.19 -15.36 24.66
C GLN A 203 -4.00 -16.46 25.33
N ASN A 204 -4.81 -16.11 26.32
CA ASN A 204 -5.56 -17.05 27.15
C ASN A 204 -7.09 -16.95 26.99
N ASN A 205 -7.59 -16.05 26.13
CA ASN A 205 -9.01 -15.86 25.92
C ASN A 205 -9.39 -15.93 24.45
N GLU A 206 -10.56 -16.49 24.17
CA GLU A 206 -11.13 -16.50 22.83
C GLU A 206 -11.97 -15.23 22.59
N LEU A 207 -11.54 -14.37 21.66
CA LEU A 207 -12.31 -13.20 21.26
C LEU A 207 -13.53 -13.59 20.43
N LYS A 208 -14.72 -13.61 21.05
CA LYS A 208 -15.99 -13.94 20.38
C LYS A 208 -16.44 -12.88 19.39
N HIS A 209 -16.32 -11.61 19.76
CA HIS A 209 -16.74 -10.49 18.92
C HIS A 209 -16.04 -9.20 19.36
N TYR A 210 -15.80 -8.32 18.39
CA TYR A 210 -15.29 -6.98 18.57
C TYR A 210 -15.64 -6.16 17.32
N SER A 211 -16.15 -4.95 17.54
CA SER A 211 -16.23 -3.90 16.53
C SER A 211 -15.80 -2.57 17.15
N ILE A 212 -15.18 -1.73 16.34
CA ILE A 212 -14.93 -0.32 16.65
C ILE A 212 -15.35 0.51 15.45
N PHE A 213 -15.81 1.72 15.74
CA PHE A 213 -16.03 2.74 14.73
C PHE A 213 -15.68 4.11 15.31
N LEU A 214 -14.59 4.68 14.82
CA LEU A 214 -14.00 5.91 15.32
C LEU A 214 -14.03 6.99 14.24
N LYS A 215 -14.41 8.21 14.62
CA LYS A 215 -14.23 9.42 13.83
C LYS A 215 -12.93 10.10 14.25
N GLY A 216 -12.07 10.37 13.28
CA GLY A 216 -10.71 10.89 13.47
C GLY A 216 -9.65 9.95 12.92
N SER A 217 -8.47 10.51 12.60
CA SER A 217 -7.28 9.71 12.38
C SER A 217 -6.71 9.26 13.73
N TYR A 218 -6.35 7.99 13.85
CA TYR A 218 -5.57 7.52 14.99
C TYR A 218 -4.08 7.49 14.61
N ASP A 219 -3.30 8.27 15.34
CA ASP A 219 -1.85 8.32 15.19
C ASP A 219 -1.25 7.00 15.68
N GLY A 220 -0.71 6.23 14.74
CA GLY A 220 -0.24 4.87 14.97
C GLY A 220 -0.85 3.80 14.07
N LEU A 221 -1.90 4.15 13.34
CA LEU A 221 -2.45 3.31 12.28
C LEU A 221 -2.07 3.89 10.91
N GLY A 222 -1.60 3.03 10.00
CA GLY A 222 -1.54 3.37 8.58
C GLY A 222 -2.95 3.59 8.00
N SER A 223 -3.07 4.24 6.84
CA SER A 223 -4.33 4.32 6.10
C SER A 223 -4.48 3.12 5.17
N GLY A 224 -5.42 2.22 5.44
CA GLY A 224 -5.38 0.91 4.80
C GLY A 224 -6.66 0.10 4.91
N VAL A 225 -6.60 -1.12 4.35
CA VAL A 225 -7.60 -2.16 4.51
C VAL A 225 -6.85 -3.44 4.86
N ASN A 226 -7.15 -4.04 6.01
CA ASN A 226 -6.58 -5.30 6.46
C ASN A 226 -7.71 -6.32 6.64
N ARG A 227 -7.50 -7.53 6.15
CA ARG A 227 -8.47 -8.62 6.25
C ARG A 227 -7.96 -9.64 7.25
N THR A 228 -8.80 -10.01 8.20
CA THR A 228 -8.52 -11.14 9.08
C THR A 228 -9.10 -12.39 8.44
N VAL A 229 -8.27 -13.44 8.33
CA VAL A 229 -8.68 -14.75 7.83
C VAL A 229 -8.42 -15.81 8.89
N ASN A 230 -9.29 -16.82 8.96
CA ASN A 230 -9.05 -17.98 9.81
C ASN A 230 -8.09 -18.99 9.12
N LYS A 231 -7.75 -20.08 9.82
CA LYS A 231 -6.87 -21.15 9.30
C LYS A 231 -7.39 -21.80 8.00
N ALA A 232 -8.70 -21.72 7.73
CA ALA A 232 -9.31 -22.22 6.50
C ALA A 232 -9.33 -21.19 5.36
N GLY A 233 -8.72 -20.01 5.54
CA GLY A 233 -8.69 -18.93 4.55
C GLY A 233 -9.99 -18.13 4.43
N LYS A 234 -11.00 -18.41 5.27
CA LYS A 234 -12.27 -17.67 5.30
C LYS A 234 -12.04 -16.32 5.96
N GLN A 235 -12.52 -15.24 5.34
CA GLN A 235 -12.48 -13.90 5.92
C GLN A 235 -13.42 -13.83 7.13
N THR A 236 -12.84 -13.50 8.29
CA THR A 236 -13.54 -13.41 9.59
C THR A 236 -13.49 -12.01 10.18
N GLY A 237 -12.83 -11.06 9.53
CA GLY A 237 -12.73 -9.69 10.02
C GLY A 237 -12.24 -8.73 8.95
N LEU A 238 -12.40 -7.45 9.24
CA LEU A 238 -12.00 -6.36 8.37
C LEU A 238 -11.62 -5.15 9.21
N ALA A 239 -10.46 -4.57 8.96
CA ALA A 239 -10.05 -3.28 9.50
C ALA A 239 -9.83 -2.31 8.34
N ILE A 240 -10.50 -1.16 8.38
CA ILE A 240 -10.39 -0.05 7.43
C ILE A 240 -9.98 1.16 8.25
N THR A 241 -8.72 1.57 8.13
CA THR A 241 -8.07 2.50 9.05
C THR A 241 -7.82 3.83 8.37
N ASN A 242 -8.07 4.93 9.07
CA ASN A 242 -7.77 6.30 8.65
C ASN A 242 -8.25 6.65 7.23
N ARG A 243 -9.49 6.26 6.86
CA ARG A 243 -10.09 6.55 5.54
C ARG A 243 -11.37 7.39 5.64
N PRO A 244 -11.71 8.20 4.63
CA PRO A 244 -12.99 8.90 4.59
C PRO A 244 -14.17 7.93 4.62
N LEU A 245 -15.26 8.34 5.27
CA LEU A 245 -16.44 7.50 5.44
C LEU A 245 -17.01 7.00 4.11
N LEU A 246 -17.02 7.82 3.05
CA LEU A 246 -17.50 7.39 1.74
C LEU A 246 -16.62 6.27 1.16
N SER A 247 -15.30 6.30 1.40
CA SER A 247 -14.40 5.22 0.99
C SER A 247 -14.69 3.92 1.72
N ILE A 248 -15.07 4.00 3.00
CA ILE A 248 -15.48 2.84 3.79
C ILE A 248 -16.76 2.25 3.20
N TYR A 249 -17.80 3.06 3.00
CA TYR A 249 -19.04 2.63 2.34
C TYR A 249 -18.78 1.98 0.98
N ASN A 250 -18.01 2.63 0.10
CA ASN A 250 -17.73 2.12 -1.24
C ASN A 250 -17.06 0.73 -1.22
N LEU A 251 -16.16 0.48 -0.27
CA LEU A 251 -15.54 -0.84 -0.12
C LEU A 251 -16.58 -1.90 0.26
N ILE A 252 -17.43 -1.59 1.23
CA ILE A 252 -18.44 -2.51 1.74
C ILE A 252 -19.51 -2.80 0.69
N VAL A 253 -20.02 -1.75 0.05
CA VAL A 253 -20.99 -1.83 -1.03
C VAL A 253 -20.43 -2.60 -2.23
N SER A 254 -19.15 -2.44 -2.57
CA SER A 254 -18.52 -3.27 -3.60
C SER A 254 -18.62 -4.76 -3.28
N GLY A 255 -18.41 -5.14 -2.01
CA GLY A 255 -18.63 -6.50 -1.52
C GLY A 255 -20.08 -6.97 -1.67
N LEU A 256 -21.06 -6.13 -1.34
CA LEU A 256 -22.49 -6.43 -1.47
C LEU A 256 -22.94 -6.56 -2.93
N PHE A 257 -22.45 -5.71 -3.83
CA PHE A 257 -22.72 -5.83 -5.27
C PHE A 257 -22.14 -7.11 -5.85
N LYS A 258 -20.90 -7.46 -5.46
CA LYS A 258 -20.26 -8.70 -5.91
C LYS A 258 -21.05 -9.94 -5.52
N GLN A 259 -21.64 -9.96 -4.33
CA GLN A 259 -22.52 -11.05 -3.88
C GLN A 259 -23.77 -11.20 -4.75
N ARG A 260 -24.21 -10.13 -5.42
CA ARG A 260 -25.32 -10.12 -6.36
C ARG A 260 -24.90 -10.37 -7.81
N GLY A 261 -23.64 -10.74 -8.05
CA GLY A 261 -23.07 -10.92 -9.39
C GLY A 261 -22.93 -9.60 -10.16
N GLN A 262 -22.89 -8.46 -9.47
CA GLN A 262 -22.80 -7.14 -10.09
C GLN A 262 -21.45 -6.48 -9.79
N THR A 263 -21.01 -5.61 -10.69
CA THR A 263 -19.86 -4.73 -10.47
C THR A 263 -20.32 -3.42 -9.83
N PHE A 264 -19.44 -2.80 -9.04
CA PHE A 264 -19.68 -1.52 -8.41
C PHE A 264 -18.54 -0.55 -8.71
N ASN A 265 -18.89 0.70 -9.02
CA ASN A 265 -17.97 1.80 -9.24
C ASN A 265 -18.70 3.13 -8.93
N LYS A 266 -18.00 4.26 -9.09
CA LYS A 266 -18.54 5.60 -8.80
C LYS A 266 -19.83 5.93 -9.58
N THR A 267 -20.03 5.39 -10.79
CA THR A 267 -21.22 5.70 -11.59
C THR A 267 -22.44 4.91 -11.10
N ARG A 268 -22.25 3.91 -10.24
CA ARG A 268 -23.31 3.19 -9.50
C ARG A 268 -23.61 3.76 -8.11
N SER A 269 -23.20 5.01 -7.85
CA SER A 269 -23.43 5.70 -6.58
C SER A 269 -24.23 6.99 -6.77
N LEU A 270 -25.23 7.20 -5.93
CA LEU A 270 -25.95 8.45 -5.76
C LEU A 270 -25.64 8.99 -4.36
N ILE A 271 -24.81 10.03 -4.29
CA ILE A 271 -24.40 10.65 -3.04
C ILE A 271 -25.26 11.89 -2.82
N LEU A 272 -26.31 11.71 -2.02
CA LEU A 272 -27.37 12.69 -1.73
C LEU A 272 -27.20 13.25 -0.30
N VAL A 273 -25.96 13.61 0.04
CA VAL A 273 -25.61 14.18 1.34
C VAL A 273 -25.47 15.71 1.22
N LYS A 274 -25.88 16.44 2.25
CA LYS A 274 -25.85 17.91 2.30
C LYS A 274 -24.42 18.47 2.20
N ASP A 275 -23.45 17.83 2.86
CA ASP A 275 -22.03 18.19 2.78
C ASP A 275 -21.17 16.98 2.35
N PRO A 276 -20.93 16.79 1.04
CA PRO A 276 -20.07 15.72 0.55
C PRO A 276 -18.61 15.84 1.01
N ALA A 277 -18.13 17.05 1.36
CA ALA A 277 -16.77 17.24 1.84
C ALA A 277 -16.55 16.60 3.21
N ALA A 278 -17.60 16.46 4.04
CA ALA A 278 -17.55 15.81 5.35
C ALA A 278 -17.20 14.31 5.32
N ILE A 279 -17.50 13.62 4.21
CA ILE A 279 -17.31 12.17 4.06
C ILE A 279 -16.28 11.78 3.01
N THR A 280 -15.62 12.77 2.41
CA THR A 280 -14.56 12.60 1.41
C THR A 280 -13.23 13.16 1.94
N TYR A 281 -12.14 12.90 1.23
CA TYR A 281 -10.86 13.52 1.55
C TYR A 281 -10.97 15.04 1.40
N LYS A 282 -10.73 15.79 2.48
CA LYS A 282 -10.40 17.21 2.37
C LYS A 282 -9.01 17.35 1.77
N LYS A 283 -8.87 18.13 0.69
CA LYS A 283 -7.55 18.56 0.19
C LYS A 283 -6.97 19.58 1.19
N GLY A 284 -5.84 19.27 1.82
CA GLY A 284 -5.14 20.17 2.76
C GLY A 284 -4.44 19.42 3.90
N ALA A 285 -3.65 20.16 4.70
CA ALA A 285 -2.99 19.63 5.89
C ALA A 285 -4.02 19.35 7.01
N GLY A 286 -3.99 18.12 7.56
CA GLY A 286 -4.93 17.64 8.58
C GLY A 286 -6.07 16.82 7.97
N GLN A 287 -5.94 15.48 8.01
CA GLN A 287 -7.00 14.54 7.60
C GLN A 287 -8.15 14.54 8.63
N THR A 288 -8.88 15.64 8.72
CA THR A 288 -9.93 15.86 9.74
C THR A 288 -11.18 14.99 9.52
N ASN A 289 -11.35 14.41 8.32
CA ASN A 289 -12.51 13.61 7.94
C ASN A 289 -12.17 12.11 7.77
N SER A 290 -11.18 11.62 8.52
CA SER A 290 -10.83 10.20 8.55
C SER A 290 -11.68 9.43 9.55
N TYR A 291 -11.93 8.17 9.24
CA TYR A 291 -12.62 7.22 10.10
C TYR A 291 -11.81 5.93 10.16
N THR A 292 -11.92 5.23 11.28
CA THR A 292 -11.40 3.87 11.47
C THR A 292 -12.55 2.96 11.86
N TYR A 293 -12.79 1.93 11.06
CA TYR A 293 -13.70 0.84 11.39
C TYR A 293 -12.91 -0.46 11.44
N ALA A 294 -13.08 -1.26 12.48
CA ALA A 294 -12.51 -2.60 12.52
C ALA A 294 -13.43 -3.56 13.24
N CYS A 295 -13.54 -4.79 12.74
CA CYS A 295 -14.29 -5.84 13.40
C CYS A 295 -13.66 -7.21 13.23
N ASN A 296 -13.97 -8.11 14.16
CA ASN A 296 -13.94 -9.54 13.94
C ASN A 296 -15.35 -10.12 14.14
N ALA A 297 -15.72 -11.01 13.22
CA ALA A 297 -16.97 -11.73 13.22
C ALA A 297 -16.69 -13.16 12.75
N SER A 298 -16.07 -13.95 13.63
CA SER A 298 -15.65 -15.33 13.37
C SER A 298 -16.80 -16.26 12.97
N GLY A 299 -18.05 -15.92 13.34
CA GLY A 299 -19.26 -16.62 12.94
C GLY A 299 -19.83 -16.24 11.56
N LEU A 300 -19.41 -15.12 10.96
CA LEU A 300 -19.96 -14.67 9.68
C LEU A 300 -19.16 -15.22 8.51
N ASP A 301 -19.84 -15.48 7.39
CA ASP A 301 -19.17 -15.59 6.10
C ASP A 301 -18.89 -14.21 5.51
N SER A 302 -18.18 -14.17 4.37
CA SER A 302 -17.87 -12.90 3.73
C SER A 302 -19.15 -12.11 3.40
N ALA A 303 -20.23 -12.81 3.05
CA ALA A 303 -21.51 -12.17 2.73
C ALA A 303 -22.12 -11.47 3.95
N GLY A 304 -22.28 -12.24 5.03
CA GLY A 304 -22.73 -11.75 6.33
C GLY A 304 -21.83 -10.64 6.88
N LEU A 305 -20.51 -10.73 6.68
CA LEU A 305 -19.57 -9.71 7.15
C LEU A 305 -19.80 -8.36 6.47
N TYR A 306 -19.89 -8.28 5.14
CA TYR A 306 -20.13 -7.00 4.47
C TYR A 306 -21.49 -6.41 4.84
N GLN A 307 -22.53 -7.24 4.97
CA GLN A 307 -23.85 -6.78 5.40
C GLN A 307 -23.81 -6.25 6.84
N TYR A 308 -23.16 -6.99 7.75
CA TYR A 308 -22.97 -6.59 9.14
C TYR A 308 -22.29 -5.23 9.26
N ILE A 309 -21.18 -5.02 8.54
CA ILE A 309 -20.47 -3.74 8.55
C ILE A 309 -21.35 -2.63 7.96
N PHE A 310 -22.05 -2.90 6.85
CA PHE A 310 -22.95 -1.93 6.23
C PHE A 310 -24.04 -1.46 7.21
N ASP A 311 -24.60 -2.39 7.99
CA ASP A 311 -25.61 -2.10 9.00
C ASP A 311 -25.03 -1.30 10.18
N GLU A 312 -23.80 -1.59 10.62
CA GLU A 312 -23.13 -0.78 11.66
C GLU A 312 -22.82 0.64 11.18
N LEU A 313 -22.31 0.81 9.96
CA LEU A 313 -22.09 2.15 9.38
C LEU A 313 -23.41 2.94 9.32
N ASN A 314 -24.47 2.28 8.87
CA ASN A 314 -25.81 2.86 8.84
C ASN A 314 -26.38 3.11 10.23
N ARG A 315 -25.97 2.37 11.26
CA ARG A 315 -26.46 2.57 12.64
C ARG A 315 -25.73 3.72 13.33
N TYR A 316 -24.42 3.78 13.19
CA TYR A 316 -23.56 4.62 14.03
C TYR A 316 -22.96 5.85 13.32
N SER A 317 -23.13 6.00 12.00
CA SER A 317 -22.79 7.26 11.31
C SER A 317 -23.99 8.22 11.25
N ASP A 318 -23.75 9.46 10.83
CA ASP A 318 -24.80 10.46 10.53
C ASP A 318 -25.55 10.18 9.21
N TYR A 319 -25.16 9.12 8.50
CA TYR A 319 -25.63 8.81 7.15
C TYR A 319 -26.33 7.46 7.08
N ARG A 320 -27.17 7.32 6.06
CA ARG A 320 -27.87 6.08 5.72
C ARG A 320 -27.60 5.70 4.28
N GLY A 321 -26.93 4.56 4.12
CA GLY A 321 -26.73 3.88 2.86
C GLY A 321 -27.86 2.89 2.56
N SER A 322 -28.25 2.79 1.29
CA SER A 322 -29.15 1.75 0.78
C SER A 322 -28.69 1.31 -0.61
N ILE A 323 -29.13 0.12 -1.04
CA ILE A 323 -29.03 -0.27 -2.45
C ILE A 323 -30.43 -0.27 -3.04
N GLU A 324 -30.68 0.63 -3.99
CA GLU A 324 -32.00 0.90 -4.55
C GLU A 324 -32.02 0.65 -6.05
N LYS A 325 -33.10 0.04 -6.54
CA LYS A 325 -33.32 -0.13 -7.97
C LYS A 325 -33.88 1.17 -8.55
N GLN A 326 -33.13 1.80 -9.43
CA GLN A 326 -33.45 3.10 -10.02
C GLN A 326 -33.44 3.01 -11.55
N LYS A 327 -34.40 3.67 -12.21
CA LYS A 327 -34.38 3.84 -13.68
C LYS A 327 -33.41 4.96 -14.04
N VAL A 328 -32.28 4.61 -14.64
CA VAL A 328 -31.22 5.58 -14.99
C VAL A 328 -30.76 5.41 -16.42
N LYS A 329 -30.24 6.50 -17.00
CA LYS A 329 -29.46 6.45 -18.23
C LYS A 329 -28.18 5.65 -17.97
N CYS A 330 -27.83 4.77 -18.88
CA CYS A 330 -26.64 3.92 -18.82
C CYS A 330 -26.09 3.66 -20.22
N LEU A 331 -24.84 3.20 -20.27
CA LEU A 331 -24.24 2.68 -21.49
C LEU A 331 -24.31 1.15 -21.46
N VAL A 332 -24.88 0.55 -22.50
CA VAL A 332 -25.07 -0.90 -22.62
C VAL A 332 -24.14 -1.44 -23.69
N LEU A 333 -23.31 -2.41 -23.32
CA LEU A 333 -22.45 -3.15 -24.25
C LEU A 333 -23.20 -4.36 -24.81
N ARG A 334 -23.27 -4.48 -26.13
CA ARG A 334 -23.92 -5.60 -26.85
C ARG A 334 -23.03 -6.11 -27.97
N ARG A 335 -23.25 -7.36 -28.36
CA ARG A 335 -22.72 -7.89 -29.63
C ARG A 335 -23.67 -7.53 -30.76
N THR A 336 -23.13 -7.04 -31.87
CA THR A 336 -23.90 -6.71 -33.07
C THR A 336 -23.89 -7.86 -34.09
N SER A 337 -23.07 -8.88 -33.88
CA SER A 337 -23.00 -10.07 -34.73
C SER A 337 -22.77 -11.34 -33.91
N LYS A 338 -23.01 -12.51 -34.53
CA LYS A 338 -22.67 -13.81 -33.96
C LYS A 338 -21.19 -14.19 -34.17
N ALA A 339 -20.46 -13.47 -35.02
CA ALA A 339 -19.05 -13.74 -35.30
C ALA A 339 -18.21 -13.48 -34.04
N ASP A 340 -17.38 -14.45 -33.67
CA ASP A 340 -16.60 -14.40 -32.43
C ASP A 340 -15.25 -13.70 -32.62
N LYS A 341 -15.29 -12.40 -32.95
CA LYS A 341 -14.10 -11.58 -33.21
C LYS A 341 -13.27 -11.25 -31.98
N ILE A 342 -13.79 -11.56 -30.79
CA ILE A 342 -13.18 -11.22 -29.51
C ILE A 342 -12.60 -12.46 -28.82
N LYS A 343 -12.70 -13.64 -29.43
CA LYS A 343 -12.24 -14.90 -28.84
C LYS A 343 -10.74 -14.85 -28.53
N THR A 344 -10.38 -15.28 -27.33
CA THR A 344 -8.98 -15.45 -26.94
C THR A 344 -8.26 -16.49 -27.79
N SER A 345 -7.00 -16.19 -28.16
CA SER A 345 -6.05 -17.16 -28.70
C SER A 345 -5.27 -17.90 -27.60
N GLY A 346 -5.54 -17.58 -26.33
CA GLY A 346 -4.82 -18.07 -25.16
C GLY A 346 -3.60 -17.23 -24.82
N GLY A 347 -2.63 -17.82 -24.12
CA GLY A 347 -1.39 -17.15 -23.74
C GLY A 347 -1.45 -16.42 -22.39
N THR A 348 -0.37 -15.71 -22.08
CA THR A 348 -0.22 -14.98 -20.81
C THR A 348 -1.28 -13.87 -20.73
N PRO A 349 -2.09 -13.82 -19.65
CA PRO A 349 -3.07 -12.75 -19.50
C PRO A 349 -2.41 -11.37 -19.43
N GLU A 350 -2.85 -10.44 -20.29
CA GLU A 350 -2.39 -9.04 -20.30
C GLU A 350 -3.58 -8.07 -20.22
N ASN A 351 -3.49 -7.05 -19.36
CA ASN A 351 -4.47 -5.97 -19.28
C ASN A 351 -3.74 -4.62 -19.28
N LEU A 352 -3.55 -4.08 -20.49
CA LEU A 352 -2.89 -2.80 -20.75
C LEU A 352 -3.87 -1.73 -21.24
N LEU A 353 -5.17 -2.00 -21.18
CA LEU A 353 -6.21 -1.10 -21.68
C LEU A 353 -6.05 0.30 -21.07
N PHE A 354 -5.86 1.27 -21.95
CA PHE A 354 -5.85 2.72 -21.69
C PHE A 354 -4.69 3.26 -20.84
N THR A 355 -3.81 2.39 -20.36
CA THR A 355 -2.64 2.75 -19.55
C THR A 355 -1.31 2.62 -20.31
N HIS A 356 -1.32 2.01 -21.50
CA HIS A 356 -0.14 1.78 -22.33
C HIS A 356 -0.42 2.14 -23.80
N PRO A 357 0.60 2.54 -24.60
CA PRO A 357 0.43 2.78 -26.04
C PRO A 357 -0.12 1.55 -26.79
N ASP A 358 0.38 0.35 -26.46
CA ASP A 358 -0.16 -0.93 -26.92
C ASP A 358 -1.36 -1.36 -26.07
N SER A 359 -2.45 -0.59 -26.18
CA SER A 359 -3.67 -0.74 -25.38
C SER A 359 -4.44 -2.00 -25.76
N LYS A 360 -4.32 -3.05 -24.94
CA LYS A 360 -4.91 -4.37 -25.20
C LYS A 360 -5.41 -5.08 -23.95
N LEU A 361 -6.31 -6.04 -24.17
CA LEU A 361 -6.83 -6.98 -23.19
C LEU A 361 -6.71 -8.37 -23.81
N ILE A 362 -5.82 -9.22 -23.28
CA ILE A 362 -5.52 -10.55 -23.83
C ILE A 362 -5.83 -11.60 -22.78
N ASN A 363 -6.57 -12.63 -23.16
CA ASN A 363 -6.94 -13.75 -22.30
C ASN A 363 -7.54 -13.34 -20.93
N TYR A 364 -8.42 -12.33 -20.92
CA TYR A 364 -9.12 -11.83 -19.73
C TYR A 364 -10.65 -11.89 -19.91
N PRO A 365 -11.44 -12.02 -18.82
CA PRO A 365 -12.90 -11.90 -18.92
C PRO A 365 -13.35 -10.54 -19.47
N LEU A 366 -14.39 -10.51 -20.31
CA LEU A 366 -14.93 -9.28 -20.90
C LEU A 366 -15.33 -8.22 -19.86
N SER A 367 -15.68 -8.63 -18.64
CA SER A 367 -15.98 -7.71 -17.54
C SER A 367 -14.84 -6.71 -17.23
N TYR A 368 -13.59 -7.08 -17.53
CA TYR A 368 -12.44 -6.18 -17.36
C TYR A 368 -12.43 -5.04 -18.38
N LEU A 369 -13.00 -5.24 -19.58
CA LEU A 369 -13.23 -4.16 -20.53
C LEU A 369 -14.17 -3.12 -19.92
N LEU A 370 -15.34 -3.53 -19.40
CA LEU A 370 -16.29 -2.61 -18.77
C LEU A 370 -15.69 -1.91 -17.56
N MET A 371 -14.92 -2.63 -16.73
CA MET A 371 -14.20 -2.04 -15.60
C MET A 371 -13.29 -0.90 -16.07
N ARG A 372 -12.47 -1.12 -17.10
CA ARG A 372 -11.55 -0.11 -17.67
C ARG A 372 -12.28 1.04 -18.34
N ILE A 373 -13.36 0.76 -19.08
CA ILE A 373 -14.20 1.83 -19.67
C ILE A 373 -14.79 2.69 -18.55
N SER A 374 -15.23 2.10 -17.43
CA SER A 374 -15.80 2.87 -16.31
C SER A 374 -14.83 3.84 -15.62
N GLU A 375 -13.52 3.63 -15.80
CA GLU A 375 -12.47 4.48 -15.27
C GLU A 375 -12.17 5.69 -16.17
N LEU A 376 -12.65 5.69 -17.42
CA LEU A 376 -12.43 6.78 -18.37
C LEU A 376 -13.15 8.07 -17.91
N PRO A 377 -12.50 9.24 -18.03
CA PRO A 377 -13.00 10.49 -17.46
C PRO A 377 -14.33 10.96 -18.07
N PHE A 378 -14.56 10.64 -19.35
CA PHE A 378 -15.79 10.98 -20.06
C PHE A 378 -16.95 10.00 -19.82
N ILE A 379 -16.73 8.92 -19.05
CA ILE A 379 -17.80 7.98 -18.68
C ILE A 379 -18.41 8.41 -17.35
N THR A 380 -19.63 8.94 -17.43
CA THR A 380 -20.36 9.54 -16.30
C THR A 380 -21.60 8.75 -15.89
N VAL A 381 -21.97 7.71 -16.64
CA VAL A 381 -23.16 6.88 -16.41
C VAL A 381 -22.78 5.42 -16.12
N PRO A 382 -23.66 4.63 -15.48
CA PRO A 382 -23.46 3.19 -15.32
C PRO A 382 -23.18 2.46 -16.63
N LEU A 383 -22.38 1.40 -16.55
CA LEU A 383 -22.17 0.44 -17.62
C LEU A 383 -22.89 -0.87 -17.33
N VAL A 384 -23.45 -1.48 -18.38
CA VAL A 384 -24.16 -2.75 -18.33
C VAL A 384 -23.63 -3.66 -19.43
N ASP A 385 -23.29 -4.89 -19.06
CA ASP A 385 -22.96 -5.94 -20.02
C ASP A 385 -24.23 -6.69 -20.42
N GLU A 386 -24.63 -6.57 -21.69
CA GLU A 386 -25.70 -7.37 -22.31
C GLU A 386 -25.15 -8.20 -23.49
N THR A 387 -23.84 -8.48 -23.51
CA THR A 387 -23.22 -9.28 -24.56
C THR A 387 -23.50 -10.78 -24.42
N GLY A 388 -23.76 -11.23 -23.18
CA GLY A 388 -23.87 -12.65 -22.83
C GLY A 388 -22.55 -13.43 -22.94
N TYR A 389 -21.41 -12.75 -23.16
CA TYR A 389 -20.14 -13.40 -23.43
C TYR A 389 -19.43 -13.83 -22.14
N GLN A 390 -19.16 -15.13 -21.98
CA GLN A 390 -18.58 -15.71 -20.75
C GLN A 390 -17.10 -16.12 -20.89
N SER A 391 -16.61 -16.28 -22.12
CA SER A 391 -15.23 -16.70 -22.37
C SER A 391 -14.26 -15.52 -22.23
N PRO A 392 -12.95 -15.78 -22.00
CA PRO A 392 -11.93 -14.75 -22.08
C PRO A 392 -11.82 -14.17 -23.48
N VAL A 393 -11.37 -12.92 -23.57
CA VAL A 393 -11.31 -12.14 -24.80
C VAL A 393 -9.91 -11.65 -25.14
N ASP A 394 -9.68 -11.47 -26.45
CA ASP A 394 -8.56 -10.71 -27.01
C ASP A 394 -9.09 -9.46 -27.71
N LEU A 395 -8.67 -8.28 -27.24
CA LEU A 395 -9.11 -6.98 -27.72
C LEU A 395 -7.93 -6.02 -27.78
N GLN A 396 -7.82 -5.26 -28.86
CA GLN A 396 -6.91 -4.13 -28.98
C GLN A 396 -7.75 -2.87 -29.21
N ILE A 397 -8.00 -2.15 -28.12
CA ILE A 397 -8.91 -1.00 -28.08
C ILE A 397 -8.15 0.18 -27.50
N HIS A 398 -8.06 1.27 -28.24
CA HIS A 398 -7.51 2.52 -27.75
C HIS A 398 -8.59 3.37 -27.09
N LYS A 399 -8.21 4.15 -26.07
CA LYS A 399 -9.17 4.96 -25.28
C LYS A 399 -9.95 5.98 -26.12
N GLY A 400 -9.34 6.51 -27.19
CA GLY A 400 -9.87 7.65 -27.92
C GLY A 400 -9.88 8.95 -27.11
N ALA A 401 -10.38 10.03 -27.70
CA ALA A 401 -10.56 11.31 -27.01
C ALA A 401 -11.90 11.39 -26.25
N ASP A 402 -12.91 10.64 -26.72
CA ASP A 402 -14.31 10.72 -26.28
C ASP A 402 -15.05 9.38 -26.48
N LEU A 403 -16.36 9.39 -26.16
CA LEU A 403 -17.23 8.23 -26.31
C LEU A 403 -17.36 7.78 -27.78
N ALA A 404 -17.40 8.70 -28.74
CA ALA A 404 -17.57 8.38 -30.16
C ALA A 404 -16.34 7.64 -30.71
N ALA A 405 -15.14 8.07 -30.32
CA ALA A 405 -13.89 7.39 -30.66
C ALA A 405 -13.83 5.97 -30.07
N LEU A 406 -14.23 5.81 -28.81
CA LEU A 406 -14.31 4.50 -28.17
C LEU A 406 -15.32 3.57 -28.87
N GLN A 407 -16.52 4.09 -29.17
CA GLN A 407 -17.56 3.35 -29.91
C GLN A 407 -17.05 2.89 -31.28
N LYS A 408 -16.27 3.72 -31.98
CA LYS A 408 -15.67 3.36 -33.26
C LYS A 408 -14.69 2.19 -33.12
N SER A 409 -13.86 2.16 -32.08
CA SER A 409 -12.95 1.03 -31.83
C SER A 409 -13.69 -0.25 -31.46
N LEU A 410 -14.75 -0.17 -30.66
CA LEU A 410 -15.58 -1.33 -30.29
C LEU A 410 -16.25 -1.98 -31.51
N LYS A 411 -16.69 -1.17 -32.48
CA LYS A 411 -17.33 -1.66 -33.71
C LYS A 411 -16.43 -2.59 -34.53
N LEU A 412 -15.10 -2.46 -34.45
CA LEU A 412 -14.16 -3.37 -35.13
C LEU A 412 -14.34 -4.83 -34.67
N TYR A 413 -14.82 -5.00 -33.43
CA TYR A 413 -15.03 -6.28 -32.77
C TYR A 413 -16.50 -6.71 -32.74
N ASP A 414 -17.36 -6.07 -33.54
CA ASP A 414 -18.81 -6.26 -33.51
C ASP A 414 -19.41 -6.03 -32.11
N LEU A 415 -18.82 -5.07 -31.38
CA LEU A 415 -19.33 -4.59 -30.10
C LEU A 415 -19.94 -3.20 -30.28
N GLU A 416 -21.12 -3.02 -29.72
CA GLU A 416 -21.81 -1.74 -29.65
C GLU A 416 -21.96 -1.31 -28.20
N LEU A 417 -21.57 -0.06 -27.92
CA LEU A 417 -21.83 0.60 -26.64
C LEU A 417 -22.82 1.74 -26.90
N SER A 418 -24.07 1.59 -26.47
CA SER A 418 -25.13 2.56 -26.76
C SER A 418 -25.80 3.09 -25.50
N GLU A 419 -26.28 4.33 -25.57
CA GLU A 419 -27.10 4.93 -24.50
C GLU A 419 -28.46 4.26 -24.43
N GLN A 420 -28.86 3.91 -23.20
CA GLN A 420 -30.11 3.24 -22.90
C GLN A 420 -30.63 3.70 -21.54
N VAL A 421 -31.88 3.34 -21.23
CA VAL A 421 -32.41 3.45 -19.87
C VAL A 421 -32.61 2.04 -19.31
N ARG A 422 -32.10 1.79 -18.10
CA ARG A 422 -32.25 0.52 -17.39
C ARG A 422 -32.61 0.75 -15.93
N ALA A 423 -33.35 -0.21 -15.37
CA ALA A 423 -33.53 -0.31 -13.93
C ALA A 423 -32.31 -1.00 -13.32
N LEU A 424 -31.44 -0.25 -12.66
CA LEU A 424 -30.18 -0.72 -12.10
C LEU A 424 -30.16 -0.55 -10.59
N ASP A 425 -29.52 -1.48 -9.90
CA ASP A 425 -29.18 -1.30 -8.48
C ASP A 425 -28.10 -0.23 -8.37
N LEU A 426 -28.38 0.80 -7.57
CA LEU A 426 -27.47 1.90 -7.23
C LEU A 426 -27.30 1.97 -5.73
N PHE A 427 -26.09 2.23 -5.29
CA PHE A 427 -25.84 2.65 -3.92
C PHE A 427 -26.33 4.07 -3.73
N VAL A 428 -27.17 4.30 -2.74
CA VAL A 428 -27.65 5.64 -2.40
C VAL A 428 -27.24 5.96 -0.98
N LEU A 429 -26.55 7.08 -0.78
CA LEU A 429 -26.14 7.57 0.53
C LEU A 429 -26.84 8.89 0.80
N ARG A 430 -27.51 9.00 1.95
CA ARG A 430 -28.26 10.19 2.39
C ARG A 430 -27.87 10.56 3.81
N ASP A 431 -28.10 11.81 4.21
CA ASP A 431 -28.16 12.17 5.63
C ASP A 431 -29.32 11.43 6.31
N LYS A 432 -29.17 11.10 7.59
CA LYS A 432 -30.27 10.50 8.38
C LYS A 432 -31.39 11.49 8.71
N ASN A 433 -31.07 12.78 8.76
CA ASN A 433 -31.95 13.87 9.18
C ASN A 433 -32.03 14.97 8.13
#